data_AF-A0A2N2G7C4-F1
#
_entry.id   AF-A0A2N2G7C4-F1
#
_cell.length_a   1.000
_cell.length_b   1.000
_cell.length_c   1.000
_cell.angle_alpha   90.00
_cell.angle_beta   90.00
_cell.angle_gamma   90.00
#
_symmetry.space_group_name_H-M   'P 1'
#
loop_
_entity.id
_entity.type
_entity.pdbx_description
1 polymer ?
#
loop_
_entity_poly.entity_id
_entity_poly.type
_entity_poly.pdbx_seq_one_letter_code
_entity_poly.pdbx_strand_id
1 'polypeptide(L)'
;MKTGFTYSDRLISIKDDTIIFNDYYFPTMKEKTVRLADIEKIVVRPLTIWNGKWRLHGTGNFKIWYPRDNDRPKRDRVFFAKLKNQWINIGFTVERADQVEKIFAGKNLLK
;
A
#
# COMPACT_ATOMS: atom_id res chain seq x y z
N MET A 1 -4.32 -15.89 -12.22
CA MET A 1 -4.87 -14.78 -11.41
C MET A 1 -6.01 -15.33 -10.58
N LYS A 2 -6.15 -14.95 -9.30
CA LYS A 2 -7.37 -15.26 -8.55
C LYS A 2 -8.54 -14.55 -9.24
N THR A 3 -9.60 -15.27 -9.57
CA THR A 3 -10.79 -14.72 -10.24
C THR A 3 -11.38 -13.60 -9.39
N GLY A 4 -11.64 -12.42 -9.98
CA GLY A 4 -12.20 -11.25 -9.28
C GLY A 4 -11.19 -10.24 -8.71
N PHE A 5 -9.90 -10.36 -9.02
CA PHE A 5 -8.87 -9.36 -8.66
C PHE A 5 -8.24 -8.74 -9.92
N THR A 6 -8.19 -7.42 -9.98
CA THR A 6 -7.43 -6.68 -11.01
C THR A 6 -5.92 -6.84 -10.81
N TYR A 7 -5.50 -7.02 -9.55
CA TYR A 7 -4.11 -7.28 -9.17
C TYR A 7 -4.04 -8.08 -7.87
N SER A 8 -3.05 -8.95 -7.73
CA SER A 8 -2.76 -9.63 -6.47
C SER A 8 -1.31 -10.07 -6.44
N ASP A 9 -0.63 -9.79 -5.34
CA ASP A 9 0.69 -10.31 -5.00
C ASP A 9 0.71 -10.74 -3.52
N ARG A 10 1.91 -11.03 -2.97
CA ARG A 10 2.04 -11.44 -1.57
C ARG A 10 1.63 -10.34 -0.59
N LEU A 11 1.81 -9.07 -0.94
CA LEU A 11 1.62 -7.91 -0.05
C LEU A 11 0.18 -7.38 -0.09
N ILE A 12 -0.40 -7.28 -1.28
CA ILE A 12 -1.71 -6.70 -1.49
C ILE A 12 -2.55 -7.48 -2.51
N SER A 13 -3.86 -7.25 -2.45
CA SER A 13 -4.79 -7.62 -3.51
C SER A 13 -5.73 -6.46 -3.82
N ILE A 14 -5.90 -6.14 -5.10
CA ILE A 14 -6.77 -5.05 -5.56
C ILE A 14 -7.96 -5.67 -6.32
N LYS A 15 -9.17 -5.35 -5.84
CA LYS A 15 -10.44 -5.61 -6.51
C LYS A 15 -10.96 -4.32 -7.15
N ASP A 16 -12.15 -4.38 -7.71
CA ASP A 16 -12.75 -3.23 -8.40
C ASP A 16 -12.94 -2.01 -7.49
N ASP A 17 -13.33 -2.23 -6.22
CA ASP A 17 -13.69 -1.18 -5.27
C ASP A 17 -12.83 -1.15 -4.00
N THR A 18 -11.92 -2.11 -3.83
CA THR A 18 -11.19 -2.34 -2.58
C THR A 18 -9.73 -2.71 -2.83
N ILE A 19 -8.88 -2.34 -1.87
CA ILE A 19 -7.53 -2.87 -1.71
C ILE A 19 -7.44 -3.61 -0.37
N ILE A 20 -6.87 -4.81 -0.42
CA ILE A 20 -6.62 -5.67 0.73
C ILE A 20 -5.11 -5.68 0.96
N PHE A 21 -4.69 -5.38 2.18
CA PHE A 21 -3.30 -5.52 2.63
C PHE A 21 -3.19 -6.82 3.41
N ASN A 22 -2.47 -7.81 2.89
CA ASN A 22 -2.52 -9.19 3.40
C ASN A 22 -1.88 -9.31 4.80
N ASP A 23 -0.73 -8.66 5.02
CA ASP A 23 0.02 -8.70 6.29
C ASP A 23 -0.01 -7.31 6.98
N TYR A 24 -1.20 -6.77 7.28
CA TYR A 24 -1.33 -5.37 7.73
C TYR A 24 -1.01 -5.16 9.21
N TYR A 25 -1.69 -5.89 10.12
CA TYR A 25 -1.57 -5.66 11.56
C TYR A 25 -0.43 -6.49 12.15
N PHE A 26 0.56 -5.84 12.74
CA PHE A 26 1.63 -6.54 13.47
C PHE A 26 1.31 -6.58 14.97
N PRO A 27 1.51 -7.71 15.68
CA PRO A 27 2.18 -8.96 15.26
C PRO A 27 1.26 -10.02 14.63
N THR A 28 -0.06 -9.81 14.58
CA THR A 28 -1.03 -10.84 14.19
C THR A 28 -1.03 -11.21 12.70
N MET A 29 -0.39 -10.39 11.87
CA MET A 29 -0.39 -10.44 10.40
C MET A 29 -1.79 -10.51 9.80
N LYS A 30 -2.79 -9.97 10.51
CA LYS A 30 -4.16 -9.90 9.99
C LYS A 30 -4.25 -8.93 8.82
N GLU A 31 -5.10 -9.27 7.86
CA GLU A 31 -5.37 -8.42 6.72
C GLU A 31 -6.11 -7.13 7.12
N LYS A 32 -5.99 -6.10 6.29
CA LYS A 32 -6.84 -4.92 6.33
C LYS A 32 -7.42 -4.65 4.96
N THR A 33 -8.73 -4.51 4.89
CA THR A 33 -9.43 -4.08 3.68
C THR A 33 -9.73 -2.59 3.76
N VAL A 34 -9.48 -1.88 2.66
CA VAL A 34 -9.75 -0.45 2.51
C VAL A 34 -10.53 -0.27 1.20
N ARG A 35 -11.67 0.43 1.26
CA ARG A 35 -12.38 0.81 0.03
C ARG A 35 -11.58 1.89 -0.69
N LEU A 36 -11.47 1.78 -2.00
CA LEU A 36 -10.80 2.77 -2.84
C LEU A 36 -11.47 4.15 -2.72
N ALA A 37 -12.78 4.17 -2.48
CA ALA A 37 -13.53 5.40 -2.21
C ALA A 37 -13.12 6.11 -0.90
N ASP A 38 -12.52 5.40 0.06
CA ASP A 38 -12.02 5.97 1.33
C ASP A 38 -10.59 6.52 1.21
N ILE A 39 -9.93 6.28 0.07
CA ILE A 39 -8.61 6.84 -0.25
C ILE A 39 -8.83 8.22 -0.90
N GLU A 40 -8.26 9.26 -0.30
CA GLU A 40 -8.29 10.61 -0.86
C GLU A 40 -7.37 10.72 -2.07
N LYS A 41 -6.14 10.22 -1.92
CA LYS A 41 -5.11 10.19 -2.97
C LYS A 41 -4.02 9.20 -2.63
N ILE A 42 -3.31 8.78 -3.66
CA ILE A 42 -2.10 7.96 -3.58
C ILE A 42 -0.95 8.79 -4.16
N VAL A 43 0.08 8.98 -3.34
CA VAL A 43 1.32 9.65 -3.75
C VAL A 43 2.41 8.59 -3.85
N VAL A 44 3.06 8.53 -5.01
CA VAL A 44 4.19 7.62 -5.22
C VAL A 44 5.50 8.37 -5.06
N ARG A 45 6.46 7.75 -4.37
CA ARG A 45 7.80 8.31 -4.15
C ARG A 45 8.87 7.23 -4.29
N PRO A 46 10.09 7.58 -4.73
CA PRO A 46 11.23 6.65 -4.67
C PRO A 46 11.46 6.15 -3.25
N LEU A 47 11.85 4.88 -3.13
CA LEU A 47 12.10 4.28 -1.84
C LEU A 47 13.49 4.68 -1.32
N THR A 48 13.51 5.62 -0.39
CA THR A 48 14.72 6.13 0.25
C THR A 48 14.69 5.80 1.75
N ILE A 49 15.81 6.00 2.45
CA ILE A 49 15.86 5.88 3.91
C ILE A 49 14.76 6.75 4.56
N TRP A 50 14.58 7.98 4.07
CA TRP A 50 13.57 8.92 4.53
C TRP A 50 12.13 8.51 4.19
N ASN A 51 11.92 7.81 3.08
CA ASN A 51 10.62 7.30 2.65
C ASN A 51 10.33 5.88 3.16
N GLY A 52 11.03 5.42 4.20
CA GLY A 52 10.71 4.18 4.89
C GLY A 52 11.35 2.91 4.29
N LYS A 53 12.47 3.02 3.56
CA LYS A 53 13.17 1.86 2.95
C LYS A 53 13.43 0.70 3.92
N TRP A 54 13.78 1.01 5.17
CA TRP A 54 14.07 0.02 6.21
C TRP A 54 12.91 -0.20 7.19
N ARG A 55 11.75 0.43 6.95
CA ARG A 55 10.59 0.28 7.81
C ARG A 55 9.86 -1.00 7.43
N LEU A 56 10.31 -2.15 7.91
CA LEU A 56 9.74 -3.44 7.50
C LEU A 56 8.27 -3.59 7.89
N HIS A 57 7.85 -2.99 9.00
CA HIS A 57 6.46 -2.87 9.44
C HIS A 57 6.30 -1.72 10.47
N GLY A 58 5.06 -1.47 10.91
CA GLY A 58 4.77 -0.60 12.05
C GLY A 58 4.67 0.88 11.68
N THR A 59 4.79 1.77 12.66
CA THR A 59 4.75 3.22 12.41
C THR A 59 6.14 3.79 12.20
N GLY A 60 6.26 4.78 11.31
CA GLY A 60 7.53 5.51 11.07
C GLY A 60 7.59 6.88 11.75
N ASN A 61 6.44 7.56 11.88
CA ASN A 61 6.34 8.95 12.35
C ASN A 61 4.97 9.23 13.00
N PHE A 62 4.29 8.21 13.52
CA PHE A 62 2.93 8.27 14.09
C PHE A 62 1.82 8.72 13.14
N LYS A 63 2.13 8.98 11.86
CA LYS A 63 1.15 9.36 10.82
C LYS A 63 1.07 8.36 9.67
N ILE A 64 2.10 7.51 9.52
CA ILE A 64 2.17 6.50 8.48
C ILE A 64 2.37 5.13 9.11
N TRP A 65 1.42 4.24 8.87
CA TRP A 65 1.55 2.81 9.14
C TRP A 65 2.08 2.08 7.91
N TYR A 66 3.00 1.17 8.15
CA TYR A 66 3.68 0.37 7.15
C TYR A 66 3.27 -1.09 7.33
N PRO A 67 2.47 -1.66 6.41
CA PRO A 67 2.22 -3.10 6.36
C PRO A 67 3.54 -3.86 6.20
N ARG A 68 3.56 -5.11 6.65
CA ARG A 68 4.77 -5.92 6.66
C ARG A 68 5.27 -6.21 5.25
N ASP A 69 6.51 -5.83 4.97
CA ASP A 69 7.26 -6.23 3.78
C ASP A 69 8.74 -6.39 4.13
N ASN A 70 9.20 -7.64 4.30
CA ASN A 70 10.59 -7.94 4.59
C ASN A 70 11.53 -7.59 3.42
N ASP A 71 11.00 -7.60 2.20
CA ASP A 71 11.74 -7.25 1.00
C ASP A 71 11.62 -5.76 0.66
N ARG A 72 11.04 -4.93 1.55
CA ARG A 72 10.92 -3.48 1.34
C ARG A 72 12.25 -2.84 0.90
N PRO A 73 13.42 -3.17 1.48
CA PRO A 73 14.68 -2.58 1.04
C PRO A 73 15.07 -2.84 -0.42
N LYS A 74 14.48 -3.87 -1.06
CA LYS A 74 14.70 -4.25 -2.46
C LYS A 74 13.69 -3.62 -3.41
N ARG A 75 12.66 -2.93 -2.90
CA ARG A 75 11.65 -2.25 -3.72
C ARG A 75 12.19 -0.91 -4.22
N ASP A 76 11.68 -0.47 -5.35
CA ASP A 76 12.08 0.77 -6.03
C ASP A 76 11.31 2.00 -5.53
N ARG A 77 10.03 1.83 -5.18
CA ARG A 77 9.14 2.93 -4.76
C ARG A 77 8.14 2.52 -3.69
N VAL A 78 7.58 3.53 -3.02
CA VAL A 78 6.51 3.40 -2.02
C VAL A 78 5.27 4.17 -2.45
N PHE A 79 4.13 3.61 -2.09
CA PHE A 79 2.81 4.20 -2.27
C PHE A 79 2.32 4.71 -0.92
N PHE A 80 2.02 6.00 -0.84
CA PHE A 80 1.38 6.61 0.33
C PHE A 80 -0.10 6.83 0.05
N ALA A 81 -0.96 5.96 0.59
CA ALA A 81 -2.40 6.15 0.56
C ALA A 81 -2.82 7.07 1.70
N LYS A 82 -3.28 8.27 1.33
CA LYS A 82 -3.91 9.21 2.26
C LYS A 82 -5.38 8.83 2.43
N LEU A 83 -5.81 8.55 3.65
CA LEU A 83 -7.18 8.14 3.95
C LEU A 83 -8.04 9.34 4.35
N LYS A 84 -9.30 9.38 3.91
CA LYS A 84 -10.21 10.52 4.15
C LYS A 84 -10.56 10.69 5.63
N ASN A 85 -10.89 9.57 6.30
CA ASN A 85 -11.50 9.55 7.63
C ASN A 85 -10.59 8.91 8.69
N GLN A 86 -9.28 8.81 8.44
CA GLN A 86 -8.34 8.20 9.38
C GLN A 86 -7.10 9.08 9.53
N TRP A 87 -6.64 9.24 10.78
CA TRP A 87 -5.40 9.96 11.08
C TRP A 87 -4.16 9.27 10.50
N ILE A 88 -4.18 7.94 10.47
CA ILE A 88 -3.08 7.09 10.01
C ILE A 88 -3.23 6.82 8.52
N ASN A 89 -2.23 7.23 7.74
CA ASN A 89 -2.06 6.89 6.34
C ASN A 89 -1.32 5.55 6.19
N ILE A 90 -1.39 4.96 5.00
CA ILE A 90 -0.74 3.68 4.72
C ILE A 90 0.42 3.89 3.75
N GLY A 91 1.64 3.58 4.19
CA GLY A 91 2.83 3.52 3.36
C GLY A 91 3.11 2.07 2.97
N PHE A 92 2.82 1.70 1.73
CA PHE A 92 2.93 0.32 1.28
C PHE A 92 3.78 0.17 0.03
N THR A 93 4.24 -1.06 -0.17
CA THR A 93 5.04 -1.51 -1.29
C THR A 93 4.33 -2.67 -1.97
N VAL A 94 4.70 -2.96 -3.21
CA VAL A 94 4.11 -4.01 -4.04
C VAL A 94 5.22 -4.71 -4.83
N GLU A 95 4.96 -5.90 -5.33
CA GLU A 95 5.94 -6.65 -6.12
C GLU A 95 6.08 -6.13 -7.55
N ARG A 96 4.98 -5.63 -8.15
CA ARG A 96 4.98 -5.07 -9.52
C ARG A 96 4.45 -3.64 -9.54
N ALA A 97 5.33 -2.69 -9.22
CA ALA A 97 4.96 -1.29 -9.03
C ALA A 97 4.30 -0.67 -10.28
N ASP A 98 4.84 -0.91 -11.48
CA ASP A 98 4.32 -0.34 -12.72
C ASP A 98 2.88 -0.79 -13.03
N GLN A 99 2.52 -2.02 -12.67
CA GLN A 99 1.17 -2.53 -12.86
C GLN A 99 0.17 -1.86 -11.91
N VAL A 100 0.57 -1.68 -10.65
CA VAL A 100 -0.27 -1.05 -9.62
C VAL A 100 -0.45 0.44 -9.89
N GLU A 101 0.59 1.13 -10.35
CA GLU A 101 0.46 2.53 -10.80
C GLU A 101 -0.54 2.69 -11.92
N LYS A 102 -0.50 1.85 -12.97
CA LYS A 102 -1.48 1.89 -14.06
C LYS A 102 -2.91 1.71 -13.55
N ILE A 103 -3.13 0.81 -12.58
CA ILE A 103 -4.44 0.60 -11.97
C ILE A 103 -4.91 1.85 -11.23
N PHE A 104 -4.07 2.46 -10.39
CA PHE A 104 -4.44 3.66 -9.65
C PHE A 104 -4.58 4.90 -10.53
N ALA A 105 -3.82 5.00 -11.62
CA ALA A 105 -3.97 6.02 -12.65
C ALA A 105 -5.35 5.89 -13.32
N GLY A 106 -5.72 4.68 -13.76
CA GLY A 106 -7.03 4.40 -14.36
C GLY A 106 -8.22 4.64 -13.42
N LYS A 107 -7.99 4.59 -12.10
CA LYS A 107 -8.98 4.94 -11.06
C LYS A 107 -8.91 6.39 -10.58
N ASN A 108 -8.08 7.23 -11.20
CA ASN A 108 -7.86 8.64 -10.86
C ASN A 108 -7.45 8.88 -9.38
N LEU A 109 -6.72 7.92 -8.79
CA LEU A 109 -6.25 7.98 -7.40
C LEU A 109 -4.83 8.55 -7.27
N LEU A 110 -4.04 8.54 -8.34
CA LEU A 110 -2.68 9.11 -8.32
C LEU A 110 -2.71 10.63 -8.34
N LYS A 111 -1.88 11.26 -7.49
CA LYS A 111 -1.70 12.71 -7.39
C LYS A 111 -0.24 13.09 -7.23
#